data_AF-B1ZMP5-F1
#
_entry.id   AF-B1ZMP5-F1
#
_cell.length_a   1.000
_cell.length_b   1.000
_cell.length_c   1.000
_cell.angle_alpha   90.00
_cell.angle_beta   90.00
_cell.angle_gamma   90.00
#
_symmetry.space_group_name_H-M   'P 1'
#
loop_
_entity.id
_entity.type
_entity.pdbx_description
1 polymer ?
#
loop_
_entity_poly.entity_id
_entity_poly.type
_entity_poly.pdbx_seq_one_letter_code
_entity_poly.pdbx_strand_id
1 'polypeptide(L)'
;MAPSFPWIPLAPTPRLGRPEQAGSIKIEAPAPREAAHMDLLEVNVDEHRANGMTRREVSIGGTVVWFEFSGDILPNPISLLDFAVAACVFPAMRRGTDVRIRGRVSRLTLSRIEEFQEAWSLWLPGDYRPVRIEADEVVSPGPPPSERSGVFAFSGGVDGTFALLRHHLRQAGRRTAHPVAAVLVHGFDIPLRETAAFATAAAQARAMLTPLGIPLATVRTNWREAACKRWSFEFATGLASCLHAFHGVANVGVVGADEDYGHLELPWGSNPVTNPLLSGAEFEFHTEGGGFTRTQRVDFICKHSDLAGRLRVCWEGPATGKNCGRCEKCVRTQLNFLANGHAPSCFDAPVSLRRILGLKTRNQVQLDYLREILVTARRNSISDRWVRCLAVTIQKNRFLLPVRAVKRQAHEGLRALRQKITSTRAPRGRAIGAKGTVTGI
;
A
#
# COMPACT_ATOMS: atom_id res chain seq x y z
N MET A 1 -12.19 -39.70 24.69
CA MET A 1 -13.66 -39.69 24.50
C MET A 1 -14.07 -38.29 24.12
N ALA A 2 -14.41 -38.06 22.85
CA ALA A 2 -14.83 -36.76 22.33
C ALA A 2 -16.36 -36.69 22.25
N PRO A 3 -17.01 -35.56 22.57
CA PRO A 3 -18.46 -35.44 22.45
C PRO A 3 -18.87 -35.15 21.00
N SER A 4 -19.82 -35.94 20.52
CA SER A 4 -20.49 -35.83 19.23
C SER A 4 -21.55 -34.71 19.23
N PHE A 5 -21.50 -33.82 18.25
CA PHE A 5 -22.59 -32.87 17.95
C PHE A 5 -23.56 -33.48 16.91
N PRO A 6 -24.89 -33.36 17.08
CA PRO A 6 -25.86 -33.91 16.14
C PRO A 6 -26.06 -33.01 14.91
N TRP A 7 -26.16 -33.64 13.74
CA TRP A 7 -26.49 -33.04 12.45
C TRP A 7 -27.98 -32.68 12.37
N ILE A 8 -28.30 -31.49 11.84
CA ILE A 8 -29.67 -31.03 11.53
C ILE A 8 -29.88 -31.15 10.01
N PRO A 9 -30.95 -31.80 9.51
CA PRO A 9 -31.23 -31.90 8.08
C PRO A 9 -31.86 -30.62 7.51
N LEU A 10 -31.41 -30.21 6.33
CA LEU A 10 -31.95 -29.08 5.55
C LEU A 10 -33.30 -29.45 4.89
N ALA A 11 -34.23 -28.51 4.89
CA ALA A 11 -35.56 -28.62 4.28
C ALA A 11 -35.51 -28.70 2.74
N PRO A 12 -36.50 -29.33 2.07
CA PRO A 12 -36.47 -29.57 0.62
C PRO A 12 -36.74 -28.30 -0.21
N THR A 13 -36.02 -28.19 -1.32
CA THR A 13 -36.15 -27.13 -2.34
C THR A 13 -37.45 -27.26 -3.15
N PRO A 14 -38.08 -26.14 -3.55
CA PRO A 14 -39.28 -26.17 -4.40
C PRO A 14 -38.94 -26.52 -5.85
N ARG A 15 -39.77 -27.37 -6.47
CA ARG A 15 -39.65 -27.81 -7.86
C ARG A 15 -40.00 -26.65 -8.83
N LEU A 16 -39.06 -26.31 -9.70
CA LEU A 16 -39.28 -25.39 -10.83
C LEU A 16 -40.02 -26.14 -11.97
N GLY A 17 -41.08 -25.51 -12.49
CA GLY A 17 -41.89 -25.99 -13.61
C GLY A 17 -41.16 -25.96 -14.95
N ARG A 18 -41.68 -26.71 -15.92
CA ARG A 18 -41.14 -26.87 -17.29
C ARG A 18 -41.13 -25.53 -18.07
N PRO A 19 -40.18 -25.33 -19.01
CA PRO A 19 -40.07 -24.11 -19.78
C PRO A 19 -41.05 -24.08 -20.95
N GLU A 20 -41.82 -22.99 -21.07
CA GLU A 20 -42.52 -22.62 -22.30
C GLU A 20 -41.55 -21.96 -23.29
N GLN A 21 -41.84 -22.14 -24.58
CA GLN A 21 -41.02 -21.71 -25.72
C GLN A 21 -40.86 -20.18 -25.77
N ALA A 22 -39.62 -19.69 -25.70
CA ALA A 22 -39.25 -18.31 -25.99
C ALA A 22 -38.48 -18.23 -27.31
N GLY A 23 -38.90 -17.32 -28.19
CA GLY A 23 -38.43 -17.17 -29.55
C GLY A 23 -36.95 -16.84 -29.70
N SER A 24 -36.40 -17.23 -30.85
CA SER A 24 -35.00 -17.02 -31.22
C SER A 24 -34.65 -15.54 -31.34
N ILE A 25 -33.80 -15.03 -30.45
CA ILE A 25 -33.10 -13.75 -30.61
C ILE A 25 -31.74 -14.06 -31.25
N LYS A 26 -31.55 -13.65 -32.51
CA LYS A 26 -30.23 -13.63 -33.15
C LYS A 26 -29.38 -12.56 -32.47
N ILE A 27 -28.31 -13.00 -31.79
CA ILE A 27 -27.27 -12.10 -31.29
C ILE A 27 -26.24 -11.98 -32.41
N GLU A 28 -26.25 -10.86 -33.15
CA GLU A 28 -25.18 -10.53 -34.07
C GLU A 28 -23.93 -10.12 -33.27
N ALA A 29 -22.80 -10.75 -33.61
CA ALA A 29 -21.50 -10.39 -33.05
C ALA A 29 -21.14 -8.95 -33.50
N PRO A 30 -20.61 -8.10 -32.61
CA PRO A 30 -20.21 -6.75 -32.99
C PRO A 30 -19.05 -6.80 -33.98
N ALA A 31 -19.16 -6.02 -35.06
CA ALA A 31 -18.11 -5.88 -36.07
C ALA A 31 -16.78 -5.41 -35.44
N PRO A 32 -15.62 -5.85 -35.98
CA PRO A 32 -14.32 -5.41 -35.48
C PRO A 32 -14.18 -3.90 -35.71
N ARG A 33 -13.94 -3.15 -34.63
CA ARG A 33 -13.67 -1.72 -34.72
C ARG A 33 -12.31 -1.52 -35.40
N GLU A 34 -12.31 -0.80 -36.51
CA GLU A 34 -11.12 -0.25 -37.14
C GLU A 34 -10.29 0.53 -36.10
N ALA A 35 -9.00 0.21 -36.05
CA ALA A 35 -8.03 0.83 -35.17
C ALA A 35 -7.83 2.31 -35.56
N ALA A 36 -8.63 3.20 -34.98
CA ALA A 36 -8.21 4.58 -34.79
C ALA A 36 -6.87 4.52 -34.05
N HIS A 37 -5.85 5.20 -34.57
CA HIS A 37 -4.55 5.38 -33.91
C HIS A 37 -4.77 5.89 -32.47
N MET A 38 -4.85 4.95 -31.53
CA MET A 38 -4.95 5.24 -30.11
C MET A 38 -3.52 5.50 -29.65
N ASP A 39 -3.29 6.66 -29.05
CA ASP A 39 -2.01 7.03 -28.43
C ASP A 39 -1.56 5.89 -27.50
N LEU A 40 -0.65 5.02 -27.95
CA LEU A 40 -0.16 3.91 -27.15
C LEU A 40 0.85 4.45 -26.14
N LEU A 41 0.70 4.07 -24.88
CA LEU A 41 1.68 4.43 -23.86
C LEU A 41 2.87 3.49 -23.92
N GLU A 42 3.96 3.95 -24.53
CA GLU A 42 5.22 3.21 -24.51
C GLU A 42 5.89 3.30 -23.13
N VAL A 43 6.35 2.14 -22.64
CA VAL A 43 7.13 2.01 -21.42
C VAL A 43 8.50 1.45 -21.74
N ASN A 44 9.52 2.30 -21.60
CA ASN A 44 10.92 1.91 -21.77
C ASN A 44 11.61 1.85 -20.41
N VAL A 45 12.57 0.94 -20.27
CA VAL A 45 13.33 0.76 -19.04
C VAL A 45 14.82 0.76 -19.32
N ASP A 46 15.53 1.65 -18.63
CA ASP A 46 16.99 1.74 -18.66
C ASP A 46 17.57 1.40 -17.29
N GLU A 47 18.67 0.65 -17.25
CA GLU A 47 19.42 0.36 -16.02
C GLU A 47 20.84 0.91 -16.11
N HIS A 48 21.24 1.68 -15.11
CA HIS A 48 22.59 2.17 -14.92
C HIS A 48 23.15 1.66 -13.60
N ARG A 49 24.32 1.01 -13.65
CA ARG A 49 25.02 0.48 -12.46
C ARG A 49 26.38 1.14 -12.33
N ALA A 50 26.62 1.83 -11.21
CA ALA A 50 27.89 2.48 -10.93
C ALA A 50 28.05 2.72 -9.43
N ASN A 51 29.30 2.72 -8.92
CA ASN A 51 29.65 3.16 -7.57
C ASN A 51 28.81 2.52 -6.43
N GLY A 52 28.52 1.21 -6.52
CA GLY A 52 27.70 0.53 -5.49
C GLY A 52 26.23 0.96 -5.49
N MET A 53 25.74 1.53 -6.59
CA MET A 53 24.36 1.93 -6.81
C MET A 53 23.84 1.28 -8.10
N THR A 54 22.55 0.92 -8.10
CA THR A 54 21.80 0.57 -9.30
C THR A 54 20.67 1.56 -9.47
N ARG A 55 20.52 2.14 -10.65
CA ARG A 55 19.43 3.04 -11.00
C ARG A 55 18.64 2.45 -12.15
N ARG A 56 17.32 2.34 -11.99
CA ARG A 56 16.38 1.96 -13.04
C ARG A 56 15.48 3.14 -13.36
N GLU A 57 15.41 3.53 -14.63
CA GLU A 57 14.50 4.55 -15.11
C GLU A 57 13.40 3.90 -15.94
N VAL A 58 12.16 4.33 -15.73
CA VAL A 58 10.96 3.86 -16.42
C VAL A 58 10.31 5.07 -17.05
N SER A 59 10.38 5.18 -18.38
CA SER A 59 9.71 6.24 -19.13
C SER A 59 8.28 5.81 -19.45
N ILE A 60 7.28 6.47 -18.89
CA ILE A 60 5.84 6.14 -18.98
C ILE A 60 5.15 7.22 -19.83
N GLY A 61 5.15 7.07 -21.15
CA GLY A 61 4.57 8.06 -22.07
C GLY A 61 5.10 9.48 -21.83
N GLY A 62 6.43 9.62 -21.76
CA GLY A 62 7.12 10.90 -21.51
C GLY A 62 7.26 11.30 -20.03
N THR A 63 6.61 10.61 -19.09
CA THR A 63 6.84 10.81 -17.66
C THR A 63 7.94 9.87 -17.17
N VAL A 64 9.05 10.41 -16.66
CA VAL A 64 10.16 9.58 -16.15
C VAL A 64 9.96 9.27 -14.66
N VAL A 65 9.88 7.98 -14.35
CA VAL A 65 9.97 7.43 -12.99
C VAL A 65 11.33 6.80 -12.82
N TRP A 66 11.97 6.95 -11.66
CA TRP A 66 13.25 6.29 -11.38
C TRP A 66 13.26 5.62 -10.01
N PHE A 67 14.08 4.58 -9.89
CA PHE A 67 14.35 3.82 -8.68
C PHE A 67 15.86 3.67 -8.52
N GLU A 68 16.42 4.25 -7.46
CA GLU A 68 17.84 4.17 -7.11
C GLU A 68 18.02 3.27 -5.89
N PHE A 69 18.72 2.17 -6.10
CA PHE A 69 19.02 1.15 -5.11
C PHE A 69 20.44 1.33 -4.59
N SER A 70 20.60 1.33 -3.27
CA SER A 70 21.89 1.37 -2.59
C SER A 70 21.83 0.62 -1.26
N GLY A 71 22.97 0.39 -0.61
CA GLY A 71 23.03 -0.28 0.69
C GLY A 71 23.82 -1.59 0.65
N ASP A 72 23.50 -2.49 1.57
CA ASP A 72 24.28 -3.71 1.83
C ASP A 72 24.07 -4.78 0.76
N ILE A 73 22.96 -4.67 0.03
CA ILE A 73 22.54 -5.59 -1.02
C ILE A 73 21.88 -4.81 -2.14
N LEU A 74 22.20 -5.18 -3.38
CA LEU A 74 21.69 -4.55 -4.59
C LEU A 74 20.87 -5.56 -5.40
N PRO A 75 19.87 -5.11 -6.17
CA PRO A 75 19.16 -5.97 -7.10
C PRO A 75 20.11 -6.51 -8.17
N ASN A 76 19.85 -7.72 -8.69
CA ASN A 76 20.56 -8.27 -9.84
C ASN A 76 20.32 -7.43 -11.11
N PRO A 77 21.13 -7.59 -12.18
CA PRO A 77 20.82 -7.00 -13.47
C PRO A 77 19.40 -7.35 -13.93
N ILE A 78 18.73 -6.36 -14.48
CA ILE A 78 17.34 -6.50 -14.92
C ILE A 78 17.20 -7.57 -16.01
N SER A 79 16.26 -8.50 -15.79
CA SER A 79 15.96 -9.59 -16.75
C SER A 79 14.47 -9.71 -17.08
N LEU A 80 13.60 -9.18 -16.20
CA LEU A 80 12.14 -9.10 -16.34
C LEU A 80 11.64 -7.71 -15.92
N LEU A 81 10.62 -7.22 -16.61
CA LEU A 81 10.04 -5.89 -16.43
C LEU A 81 8.73 -5.90 -15.65
N ASP A 82 8.45 -6.94 -14.87
CA ASP A 82 7.24 -7.05 -14.04
C ASP A 82 7.10 -5.88 -13.05
N PHE A 83 8.22 -5.38 -12.52
CA PHE A 83 8.24 -4.17 -11.68
C PHE A 83 7.75 -2.91 -12.44
N ALA A 84 8.00 -2.81 -13.75
CA ALA A 84 7.58 -1.67 -14.56
C ALA A 84 6.08 -1.71 -14.84
N VAL A 85 5.48 -2.90 -14.97
CA VAL A 85 4.02 -3.09 -15.04
C VAL A 85 3.36 -2.57 -13.77
N ALA A 86 3.87 -2.95 -12.59
CA ALA A 86 3.39 -2.41 -11.32
C ALA A 86 3.56 -0.88 -11.23
N ALA A 87 4.66 -0.34 -11.75
CA ALA A 87 4.92 1.10 -11.73
C ALA A 87 3.94 1.90 -12.59
N CYS A 88 3.46 1.34 -13.72
CA CYS A 88 2.67 2.06 -14.72
C CYS A 88 1.18 1.75 -14.75
N VAL A 89 0.71 0.66 -14.10
CA VAL A 89 -0.70 0.22 -14.18
C VAL A 89 -1.70 1.33 -13.82
N PHE A 90 -1.56 2.00 -12.68
CA PHE A 90 -2.47 3.08 -12.29
C PHE A 90 -2.38 4.31 -13.21
N PRO A 91 -1.18 4.82 -13.57
CA PRO A 91 -1.06 5.83 -14.64
C PRO A 91 -1.84 5.50 -15.90
N ALA A 92 -1.75 4.26 -16.39
CA ALA A 92 -2.42 3.83 -17.61
C ALA A 92 -3.95 3.74 -17.41
N MET A 93 -4.42 3.11 -16.33
CA MET A 93 -5.84 3.00 -16.02
C MET A 93 -6.54 4.34 -15.84
N ARG A 94 -5.86 5.35 -15.27
CA ARG A 94 -6.40 6.71 -15.13
C ARG A 94 -6.54 7.43 -16.47
N ARG A 95 -5.61 7.17 -17.39
CA ARG A 95 -5.63 7.75 -18.74
C ARG A 95 -6.60 7.00 -19.66
N GLY A 96 -6.91 5.74 -19.33
CA GLY A 96 -7.68 4.85 -20.20
C GLY A 96 -6.90 4.55 -21.48
N THR A 97 -5.58 4.40 -21.36
CA THR A 97 -4.65 4.28 -22.48
C THR A 97 -3.91 2.96 -22.41
N ASP A 98 -3.93 2.20 -23.50
CA ASP A 98 -3.21 0.95 -23.63
C ASP A 98 -1.69 1.16 -23.52
N VAL A 99 -0.99 0.13 -23.05
CA VAL A 99 0.43 0.16 -22.71
C VAL A 99 1.19 -0.85 -23.55
N ARG A 100 2.35 -0.45 -24.06
CA ARG A 100 3.36 -1.37 -24.59
C ARG A 100 4.65 -1.27 -23.79
N ILE A 101 4.99 -2.34 -23.08
CA ILE A 101 6.26 -2.49 -22.38
C ILE A 101 7.34 -2.94 -23.37
N ARG A 102 8.40 -2.13 -23.52
CA ARG A 102 9.55 -2.43 -24.38
C ARG A 102 10.53 -3.35 -23.68
N GLY A 103 10.18 -4.64 -23.63
CA GLY A 103 11.02 -5.69 -23.06
C GLY A 103 10.22 -6.93 -22.64
N ARG A 104 10.79 -7.70 -21.71
CA ARG A 104 10.30 -9.02 -21.30
C ARG A 104 9.41 -8.90 -20.07
N VAL A 105 8.18 -9.41 -20.14
CA VAL A 105 7.23 -9.45 -19.02
C VAL A 105 6.71 -10.87 -18.84
N SER A 106 6.49 -11.29 -17.60
CA SER A 106 5.93 -12.62 -17.36
C SER A 106 4.44 -12.67 -17.70
N ARG A 107 4.02 -13.78 -18.33
CA ARG A 107 2.61 -14.08 -18.63
C ARG A 107 1.75 -14.00 -17.37
N LEU A 108 2.28 -14.46 -16.24
CA LEU A 108 1.56 -14.46 -14.97
C LEU A 108 1.28 -13.04 -14.48
N THR A 109 2.25 -12.12 -14.58
CA THR A 109 2.05 -10.70 -14.27
C THR A 109 0.95 -10.09 -15.14
N LEU A 110 0.97 -10.32 -16.46
CA LEU A 110 -0.07 -9.78 -17.34
C LEU A 110 -1.46 -10.30 -16.96
N SER A 111 -1.62 -11.62 -16.79
CA SER A 111 -2.92 -12.21 -16.42
C SER A 111 -3.46 -11.73 -15.07
N ARG A 112 -2.60 -11.53 -14.07
CA ARG A 112 -3.02 -11.04 -12.76
C ARG A 112 -3.33 -9.55 -12.77
N ILE A 113 -2.64 -8.78 -13.60
CA ILE A 113 -2.92 -7.35 -13.74
C ILE A 113 -4.24 -7.12 -14.49
N GLU A 114 -4.68 -8.01 -15.37
CA GLU A 114 -6.05 -7.98 -15.92
C GLU A 114 -7.09 -8.04 -14.78
N GLU A 115 -7.00 -9.04 -13.88
CA GLU A 115 -7.90 -9.15 -12.72
C GLU A 115 -7.74 -7.97 -11.74
N PHE A 116 -6.51 -7.48 -11.53
CA PHE A 116 -6.26 -6.29 -10.70
C PHE A 116 -7.03 -5.08 -11.25
N GLN A 117 -7.01 -4.90 -12.57
CA GLN A 117 -7.70 -3.80 -13.24
C GLN A 117 -9.23 -3.95 -13.12
N GLU A 118 -9.76 -5.16 -13.23
CA GLU A 118 -11.19 -5.44 -13.01
C GLU A 118 -11.62 -5.03 -11.60
N ALA A 119 -10.88 -5.43 -10.57
CA ALA A 119 -11.19 -5.06 -9.19
C ALA A 119 -11.19 -3.53 -8.97
N TRP A 120 -10.14 -2.84 -9.42
CA TRP A 120 -10.01 -1.39 -9.23
C TRP A 120 -10.98 -0.56 -10.07
N SER A 121 -11.31 -1.01 -11.28
CA SER A 121 -12.33 -0.36 -12.11
C SER A 121 -13.73 -0.59 -11.58
N LEU A 122 -14.01 -1.73 -10.94
CA LEU A 122 -15.28 -1.96 -10.25
C LEU A 122 -15.41 -1.10 -8.98
N TRP A 123 -14.35 -1.00 -8.19
CA TRP A 123 -14.36 -0.20 -6.96
C TRP A 123 -14.43 1.30 -7.22
N LEU A 124 -13.75 1.79 -8.26
CA LEU A 124 -13.62 3.21 -8.56
C LEU A 124 -13.78 3.47 -10.08
N PRO A 125 -14.97 3.20 -10.65
CA PRO A 125 -15.21 3.25 -12.11
C PRO A 125 -15.09 4.65 -12.72
N GLY A 126 -15.22 5.70 -11.90
CA GLY A 126 -15.00 7.08 -12.33
C GLY A 126 -13.53 7.47 -12.45
N ASP A 127 -12.64 6.74 -11.78
CA ASP A 127 -11.21 7.07 -11.66
C ASP A 127 -10.31 6.12 -12.46
N TYR A 128 -10.71 4.86 -12.64
CA TYR A 128 -9.89 3.82 -13.25
C TYR A 128 -10.66 3.02 -14.30
N ARG A 129 -10.02 2.78 -15.44
CA ARG A 129 -10.55 1.94 -16.54
C ARG A 129 -9.54 0.85 -16.88
N PRO A 130 -9.97 -0.38 -17.17
CA PRO A 130 -9.05 -1.40 -17.68
C PRO A 130 -8.44 -0.95 -19.00
N VAL A 131 -7.16 -1.27 -19.19
CA VAL A 131 -6.39 -1.02 -20.40
C VAL A 131 -5.66 -2.29 -20.80
N ARG A 132 -5.35 -2.42 -22.09
CA ARG A 132 -4.49 -3.51 -22.55
C ARG A 132 -3.04 -3.21 -22.17
N ILE A 133 -2.35 -4.19 -21.61
CA ILE A 133 -0.90 -4.12 -21.35
C ILE A 133 -0.23 -5.23 -22.15
N GLU A 134 0.51 -4.84 -23.19
CA GLU A 134 1.33 -5.75 -24.00
C GLU A 134 2.81 -5.56 -23.68
N ALA A 135 3.62 -6.58 -23.99
CA ALA A 135 5.07 -6.51 -23.92
C ALA A 135 5.68 -6.95 -25.26
N ASP A 136 6.91 -6.54 -25.54
CA ASP A 136 7.64 -7.00 -26.73
C ASP A 136 7.89 -8.51 -26.70
N GLU A 137 8.14 -9.07 -25.51
CA GLU A 137 8.25 -10.51 -25.30
C GLU A 137 7.48 -10.92 -24.04
N VAL A 138 6.57 -11.89 -24.18
CA VAL A 138 5.83 -12.47 -23.05
C VAL A 138 6.43 -13.83 -22.73
N VAL A 139 6.98 -13.96 -21.51
CA VAL A 139 7.69 -15.16 -21.09
C VAL A 139 6.93 -15.94 -20.03
N SER A 140 7.21 -17.23 -19.92
CA SER A 140 6.70 -18.09 -18.85
C SER A 140 7.90 -18.79 -18.21
N PRO A 141 8.60 -18.12 -17.27
CA PRO A 141 9.75 -18.70 -16.61
C PRO A 141 9.39 -19.99 -15.87
N GLY A 142 10.42 -20.78 -15.55
CA GLY A 142 10.25 -22.04 -14.82
C GLY A 142 9.63 -21.86 -13.42
N PRO A 143 9.26 -22.96 -12.75
CA PRO A 143 8.71 -22.88 -11.40
C PRO A 143 9.72 -22.17 -10.47
N PRO A 144 9.24 -21.34 -9.52
CA PRO A 144 10.13 -20.67 -8.58
C PRO A 144 10.89 -21.70 -7.73
N PRO A 145 12.06 -21.32 -7.16
CA PRO A 145 12.80 -22.18 -6.25
C PRO A 145 11.92 -22.73 -5.12
N SER A 146 12.18 -23.98 -4.71
CA SER A 146 11.43 -24.62 -3.62
C SER A 146 11.62 -23.92 -2.27
N GLU A 147 12.78 -23.31 -2.07
CA GLU A 147 13.06 -22.50 -0.88
C GLU A 147 12.60 -21.06 -1.11
N ARG A 148 11.86 -20.52 -0.13
CA ARG A 148 11.35 -19.15 -0.15
C ARG A 148 12.38 -18.21 0.47
N SER A 149 12.94 -17.30 -0.30
CA SER A 149 13.78 -16.19 0.15
C SER A 149 13.01 -14.87 0.00
N GLY A 150 13.11 -14.02 1.02
CA GLY A 150 12.25 -12.86 1.18
C GLY A 150 13.00 -11.53 1.22
N VAL A 151 12.55 -10.56 0.43
CA VAL A 151 12.83 -9.13 0.66
C VAL A 151 11.64 -8.48 1.36
N PHE A 152 11.88 -7.74 2.44
CA PHE A 152 10.83 -7.23 3.31
C PHE A 152 10.71 -5.71 3.22
N ALA A 153 9.52 -5.19 2.95
CA ALA A 153 9.27 -3.76 3.13
C ALA A 153 9.41 -3.38 4.61
N PHE A 154 10.43 -2.59 4.93
CA PHE A 154 10.84 -2.36 6.31
C PHE A 154 11.14 -0.89 6.58
N SER A 155 10.16 -0.21 7.19
CA SER A 155 10.28 1.20 7.57
C SER A 155 10.60 1.41 9.06
N GLY A 156 10.76 0.32 9.82
CA GLY A 156 10.88 0.30 11.28
C GLY A 156 9.54 0.37 12.03
N GLY A 157 8.41 0.36 11.33
CA GLY A 157 7.08 0.36 11.96
C GLY A 157 6.62 -1.03 12.41
N VAL A 158 5.58 -1.07 13.25
CA VAL A 158 4.99 -2.32 13.81
C VAL A 158 4.73 -3.38 12.74
N ASP A 159 4.12 -3.01 11.61
CA ASP A 159 3.62 -4.00 10.64
C ASP A 159 4.76 -4.68 9.89
N GLY A 160 5.75 -3.90 9.41
CA GLY A 160 6.96 -4.44 8.78
C GLY A 160 7.85 -5.19 9.76
N THR A 161 7.99 -4.71 11.00
CA THR A 161 8.78 -5.41 12.03
C THR A 161 8.14 -6.73 12.45
N PHE A 162 6.81 -6.78 12.61
CA PHE A 162 6.10 -8.02 12.87
C PHE A 162 6.29 -9.02 11.72
N ALA A 163 6.08 -8.59 10.47
CA ALA A 163 6.21 -9.46 9.30
C ALA A 163 7.63 -10.05 9.21
N LEU A 164 8.65 -9.21 9.33
CA LEU A 164 10.05 -9.63 9.30
C LEU A 164 10.39 -10.58 10.45
N LEU A 165 10.04 -10.24 11.69
CA LEU A 165 10.36 -11.09 12.85
C LEU A 165 9.64 -12.44 12.78
N ARG A 166 8.36 -12.46 12.38
CA ARG A 166 7.60 -13.70 12.25
C ARG A 166 8.25 -14.65 11.24
N HIS A 167 8.80 -14.13 10.15
CA HIS A 167 9.52 -14.91 9.16
C HIS A 167 10.91 -15.32 9.63
N HIS A 168 11.66 -14.40 10.25
CA HIS A 168 12.98 -14.67 10.82
C HIS A 168 12.93 -15.80 11.86
N LEU A 169 11.91 -15.79 12.72
CA LEU A 169 11.66 -16.82 13.75
C LEU A 169 10.98 -18.09 13.21
N ARG A 170 10.73 -18.16 11.89
CA ARG A 170 10.02 -19.27 11.22
C ARG A 170 8.63 -19.57 11.78
N GLN A 171 7.92 -18.55 12.27
CA GLN A 171 6.58 -18.64 12.85
C GLN A 171 5.44 -18.31 11.85
N ALA A 172 5.76 -18.19 10.56
CA ALA A 172 4.77 -18.04 9.48
C ALA A 172 4.34 -19.39 8.86
N GLY A 173 4.83 -20.52 9.39
CA GLY A 173 4.54 -21.86 8.88
C GLY A 173 5.12 -22.06 7.47
N ARG A 174 4.38 -22.72 6.57
CA ARG A 174 4.79 -22.91 5.16
C ARG A 174 4.93 -21.62 4.35
N ARG A 175 4.38 -20.51 4.86
CA ARG A 175 4.51 -19.19 4.23
C ARG A 175 5.84 -18.50 4.57
N THR A 176 6.61 -19.07 5.49
CA THR A 176 7.91 -18.53 5.89
C THR A 176 8.81 -18.38 4.67
N ALA A 177 9.27 -17.15 4.47
CA ALA A 177 10.30 -16.78 3.51
C ALA A 177 11.52 -16.30 4.30
N HIS A 178 12.67 -16.92 4.09
CA HIS A 178 13.92 -16.59 4.76
C HIS A 178 14.31 -15.15 4.44
N PRO A 179 14.41 -14.24 5.43
CA PRO A 179 14.78 -12.85 5.17
C PRO A 179 16.20 -12.73 4.62
N VAL A 180 16.33 -12.28 3.37
CA VAL A 180 17.63 -12.02 2.71
C VAL A 180 17.92 -10.53 2.60
N ALA A 181 16.88 -9.68 2.65
CA ALA A 181 17.03 -8.23 2.72
C ALA A 181 15.81 -7.57 3.36
N ALA A 182 16.03 -6.40 3.93
CA ALA A 182 15.02 -5.44 4.27
C ALA A 182 15.16 -4.20 3.39
N VAL A 183 14.03 -3.62 2.96
CA VAL A 183 13.98 -2.52 1.99
C VAL A 183 13.31 -1.30 2.62
N LEU A 184 14.03 -0.19 2.67
CA LEU A 184 13.53 1.11 3.13
C LEU A 184 13.42 2.10 1.95
N VAL A 185 12.24 2.69 1.75
CA VAL A 185 11.97 3.59 0.61
C VAL A 185 12.06 5.07 0.98
N HIS A 186 12.84 5.86 0.23
CA HIS A 186 12.89 7.32 0.25
C HIS A 186 12.07 7.89 -0.91
N GLY A 187 11.21 8.87 -0.65
CA GLY A 187 10.27 9.44 -1.63
C GLY A 187 8.82 9.00 -1.42
N PHE A 188 8.57 8.10 -0.46
CA PHE A 188 7.23 7.72 -0.01
C PHE A 188 6.84 8.54 1.22
N ASP A 189 6.69 7.91 2.39
CA ASP A 189 6.30 8.58 3.64
C ASP A 189 7.27 9.71 4.03
N ILE A 190 8.56 9.55 3.70
CA ILE A 190 9.59 10.57 3.83
C ILE A 190 9.82 11.16 2.43
N PRO A 191 9.46 12.44 2.17
CA PRO A 191 9.66 13.07 0.86
C PRO A 191 11.13 13.13 0.45
N LEU A 192 11.40 13.19 -0.86
CA LEU A 192 12.77 13.19 -1.41
C LEU A 192 13.63 14.36 -0.90
N ARG A 193 13.00 15.51 -0.62
CA ARG A 193 13.68 16.69 -0.05
C ARG A 193 14.15 16.51 1.40
N GLU A 194 13.55 15.57 2.15
CA GLU A 194 13.82 15.38 3.58
C GLU A 194 14.97 14.37 3.79
N THR A 195 16.16 14.69 3.28
CA THR A 195 17.33 13.79 3.27
C THR A 195 17.83 13.46 4.68
N ALA A 196 17.87 14.43 5.60
CA ALA A 196 18.28 14.22 6.99
C ALA A 196 17.31 13.31 7.77
N ALA A 197 16.00 13.46 7.51
CA ALA A 197 14.97 12.61 8.07
C ALA A 197 15.14 11.16 7.60
N PHE A 198 15.42 11.00 6.30
CA PHE A 198 15.68 9.68 5.71
C PHE A 198 16.94 9.04 6.27
N ALA A 199 18.05 9.78 6.39
CA ALA A 199 19.29 9.28 6.97
C ALA A 199 19.08 8.78 8.41
N THR A 200 18.29 9.50 9.22
CA THR A 200 17.93 9.08 10.57
C THR A 200 17.11 7.78 10.56
N ALA A 201 16.10 7.71 9.69
CA ALA A 201 15.27 6.51 9.55
C ALA A 201 16.08 5.29 9.06
N ALA A 202 17.02 5.49 8.13
CA ALA A 202 17.90 4.45 7.61
C ALA A 202 18.87 3.95 8.69
N ALA A 203 19.48 4.84 9.47
CA ALA A 203 20.35 4.46 10.59
C ALA A 203 19.58 3.67 11.65
N GLN A 204 18.35 4.08 11.98
CA GLN A 204 17.49 3.36 12.92
C GLN A 204 17.08 1.98 12.38
N ALA A 205 16.68 1.88 11.11
CA ALA A 205 16.36 0.61 10.48
C ALA A 205 17.56 -0.34 10.48
N ARG A 206 18.75 0.16 10.12
CA ARG A 206 20.00 -0.61 10.16
C ARG A 206 20.29 -1.13 11.57
N ALA A 207 20.18 -0.29 12.60
CA ALA A 207 20.37 -0.70 13.98
C ALA A 207 19.36 -1.77 14.46
N MET A 208 18.16 -1.83 13.88
CA MET A 208 17.19 -2.90 14.16
C MET A 208 17.55 -4.22 13.46
N LEU A 209 18.19 -4.15 12.29
CA LEU A 209 18.47 -5.31 11.45
C LEU A 209 19.83 -5.94 11.75
N THR A 210 20.81 -5.17 12.24
CA THR A 210 22.15 -5.66 12.60
C THR A 210 22.11 -6.85 13.56
N PRO A 211 21.35 -6.84 14.68
CA PRO A 211 21.27 -7.99 15.58
C PRO A 211 20.62 -9.24 14.95
N LEU A 212 19.83 -9.05 13.88
CA LEU A 212 19.19 -10.14 13.15
C LEU A 212 20.05 -10.66 12.00
N GLY A 213 21.18 -10.02 11.69
CA GLY A 213 22.04 -10.36 10.56
C GLY A 213 21.39 -10.11 9.19
N ILE A 214 20.41 -9.19 9.11
CA ILE A 214 19.66 -8.94 7.88
C ILE A 214 20.21 -7.69 7.17
N PRO A 215 20.63 -7.78 5.89
CA PRO A 215 21.07 -6.63 5.10
C PRO A 215 19.98 -5.58 4.91
N LEU A 216 20.36 -4.30 4.92
CA LEU A 216 19.46 -3.19 4.57
C LEU A 216 19.78 -2.68 3.16
N ALA A 217 18.77 -2.68 2.29
CA ALA A 217 18.76 -1.91 1.05
C ALA A 217 17.87 -0.67 1.19
N THR A 218 18.29 0.43 0.58
CA THR A 218 17.50 1.65 0.44
C THR A 218 17.09 1.84 -1.01
N VAL A 219 15.86 2.29 -1.22
CA VAL A 219 15.32 2.63 -2.55
C VAL A 219 14.89 4.09 -2.54
N ARG A 220 15.60 4.94 -3.27
CA ARG A 220 15.18 6.33 -3.49
C ARG A 220 14.39 6.39 -4.80
N THR A 221 13.22 7.01 -4.79
CA THR A 221 12.35 7.05 -5.97
C THR A 221 11.46 8.29 -6.04
N ASN A 222 11.20 8.78 -7.25
CA ASN A 222 10.19 9.82 -7.52
C ASN A 222 8.81 9.24 -7.86
N TRP A 223 8.58 7.92 -7.81
CA TRP A 223 7.33 7.29 -8.25
C TRP A 223 6.09 7.94 -7.62
N ARG A 224 6.15 8.31 -6.33
CA ARG A 224 5.05 8.99 -5.64
C ARG A 224 4.69 10.34 -6.28
N GLU A 225 5.69 11.10 -6.71
CA GLU A 225 5.49 12.44 -7.29
C GLU A 225 5.13 12.36 -8.78
N ALA A 226 5.73 11.43 -9.51
CA ALA A 226 5.60 11.30 -10.96
C ALA A 226 4.40 10.44 -11.41
N ALA A 227 4.15 9.31 -10.74
CA ALA A 227 3.18 8.29 -11.18
C ALA A 227 1.97 8.11 -10.25
N CYS A 228 2.03 8.58 -9.00
CA CYS A 228 0.92 8.47 -8.06
C CYS A 228 0.09 9.76 -8.04
N LYS A 229 -1.24 9.64 -8.17
CA LYS A 229 -2.20 10.74 -7.98
C LYS A 229 -3.04 10.56 -6.74
N ARG A 230 -3.31 9.33 -6.32
CA ARG A 230 -4.15 9.01 -5.15
C ARG A 230 -3.42 8.06 -4.22
N TRP A 231 -2.60 8.65 -3.34
CA TRP A 231 -1.72 7.89 -2.44
C TRP A 231 -2.44 6.75 -1.72
N SER A 232 -3.60 7.00 -1.10
CA SER A 232 -4.37 5.99 -0.36
C SER A 232 -4.79 4.75 -1.17
N PHE A 233 -4.85 4.87 -2.50
CA PHE A 233 -5.29 3.79 -3.40
C PHE A 233 -4.15 3.18 -4.19
N GLU A 234 -3.06 3.91 -4.41
CA GLU A 234 -2.09 3.52 -5.43
C GLU A 234 -0.76 3.01 -4.85
N PHE A 235 -0.45 3.34 -3.60
CA PHE A 235 0.88 3.15 -3.02
C PHE A 235 1.44 1.72 -3.08
N ALA A 236 0.58 0.69 -3.06
CA ALA A 236 1.03 -0.70 -3.08
C ALA A 236 1.72 -1.06 -4.40
N THR A 237 1.35 -0.47 -5.54
CA THR A 237 2.01 -0.78 -6.81
C THR A 237 3.39 -0.13 -6.90
N GLY A 238 3.55 1.05 -6.31
CA GLY A 238 4.86 1.66 -6.09
C GLY A 238 5.75 0.80 -5.18
N LEU A 239 5.19 0.28 -4.09
CA LEU A 239 5.92 -0.62 -3.19
C LEU A 239 6.26 -1.96 -3.86
N ALA A 240 5.33 -2.54 -4.63
CA ALA A 240 5.57 -3.72 -5.43
C ALA A 240 6.69 -3.49 -6.44
N SER A 241 6.73 -2.34 -7.10
CA SER A 241 7.81 -1.96 -8.02
C SER A 241 9.18 -1.96 -7.32
N CYS A 242 9.25 -1.45 -6.08
CA CYS A 242 10.48 -1.47 -5.28
C CYS A 242 10.92 -2.89 -4.90
N LEU A 243 9.99 -3.78 -4.54
CA LEU A 243 10.32 -5.14 -4.11
C LEU A 243 10.63 -6.07 -5.28
N HIS A 244 9.83 -6.03 -6.36
CA HIS A 244 10.07 -6.80 -7.59
C HIS A 244 11.44 -6.53 -8.19
N ALA A 245 12.01 -5.35 -7.95
CA ALA A 245 13.35 -5.03 -8.43
C ALA A 245 14.42 -6.01 -7.90
N PHE A 246 14.20 -6.63 -6.75
CA PHE A 246 15.06 -7.65 -6.14
C PHE A 246 14.76 -9.08 -6.61
N HIS A 247 14.01 -9.25 -7.68
CA HIS A 247 13.94 -10.52 -8.38
C HIS A 247 15.35 -11.09 -8.68
N GLY A 248 15.49 -12.41 -8.52
CA GLY A 248 16.77 -13.11 -8.61
C GLY A 248 17.63 -13.03 -7.35
N VAL A 249 17.43 -12.03 -6.49
CA VAL A 249 17.98 -12.01 -5.11
C VAL A 249 17.02 -12.72 -4.16
N ALA A 250 15.72 -12.50 -4.35
CA ALA A 250 14.64 -13.16 -3.62
C ALA A 250 13.53 -13.59 -4.58
N ASN A 251 12.69 -14.53 -4.13
CA ASN A 251 11.48 -14.96 -4.85
C ASN A 251 10.18 -14.54 -4.14
N VAL A 252 10.25 -13.85 -3.00
CA VAL A 252 9.10 -13.28 -2.29
C VAL A 252 9.38 -11.84 -1.84
N GLY A 253 8.51 -10.91 -2.19
CA GLY A 253 8.42 -9.59 -1.61
C GLY A 253 7.36 -9.57 -0.52
N VAL A 254 7.76 -9.36 0.73
CA VAL A 254 6.85 -9.37 1.88
C VAL A 254 6.53 -7.95 2.33
N VAL A 255 5.24 -7.65 2.40
CA VAL A 255 4.70 -6.41 2.99
C VAL A 255 3.88 -6.74 4.23
N GLY A 256 4.02 -5.93 5.29
CA GLY A 256 3.12 -6.02 6.44
C GLY A 256 1.71 -5.59 6.05
N ALA A 257 0.69 -6.30 6.51
CA ALA A 257 -0.70 -5.97 6.29
C ALA A 257 -1.04 -4.64 6.99
N ASP A 258 -1.71 -3.73 6.30
CA ASP A 258 -2.17 -2.48 6.92
C ASP A 258 -3.28 -2.76 7.95
N GLU A 259 -4.21 -3.64 7.58
CA GLU A 259 -5.40 -4.01 8.35
C GLU A 259 -5.40 -5.49 8.71
N ASP A 260 -6.17 -5.85 9.73
CA ASP A 260 -6.51 -7.24 10.03
C ASP A 260 -7.79 -7.66 9.32
N TYR A 261 -7.97 -8.96 9.11
CA TYR A 261 -9.12 -9.51 8.40
C TYR A 261 -10.47 -9.22 9.07
N GLY A 262 -10.49 -8.81 10.35
CA GLY A 262 -11.71 -8.40 11.05
C GLY A 262 -12.17 -6.98 10.73
N HIS A 263 -11.31 -6.13 10.15
CA HIS A 263 -11.54 -4.70 9.97
C HIS A 263 -11.05 -4.19 8.60
N LEU A 264 -11.39 -4.92 7.52
CA LEU A 264 -10.96 -4.58 6.18
C LEU A 264 -11.70 -3.37 5.58
N GLU A 265 -10.97 -2.39 5.07
CA GLU A 265 -11.42 -1.21 4.31
C GLU A 265 -11.12 -1.43 2.82
N LEU A 266 -12.18 -1.49 2.01
CA LEU A 266 -12.05 -1.54 0.55
C LEU A 266 -12.86 -0.39 -0.08
N PRO A 267 -12.33 0.30 -1.10
CA PRO A 267 -10.99 0.14 -1.66
C PRO A 267 -9.90 0.78 -0.76
N TRP A 268 -8.76 0.09 -0.63
CA TRP A 268 -7.54 0.61 -0.02
C TRP A 268 -6.32 0.09 -0.77
N GLY A 269 -5.26 0.91 -0.87
CA GLY A 269 -4.16 0.63 -1.79
C GLY A 269 -3.42 -0.67 -1.52
N SER A 270 -3.24 -1.05 -0.25
CA SER A 270 -2.68 -2.35 0.13
C SER A 270 -3.76 -3.19 0.79
N ASN A 271 -4.22 -4.26 0.14
CA ASN A 271 -5.31 -5.08 0.64
C ASN A 271 -5.15 -6.55 0.21
N PRO A 272 -5.76 -7.52 0.92
CA PRO A 272 -5.55 -8.93 0.65
C PRO A 272 -6.23 -9.44 -0.63
N VAL A 273 -7.10 -8.64 -1.27
CA VAL A 273 -7.75 -8.99 -2.55
C VAL A 273 -6.81 -8.72 -3.71
N THR A 274 -6.25 -7.50 -3.81
CA THR A 274 -5.45 -7.10 -4.98
C THR A 274 -3.94 -7.24 -4.78
N ASN A 275 -3.42 -7.34 -3.56
CA ASN A 275 -1.99 -7.51 -3.36
C ASN A 275 -1.44 -8.80 -4.01
N PRO A 276 -2.09 -9.98 -3.87
CA PRO A 276 -1.62 -11.19 -4.55
C PRO A 276 -1.55 -11.04 -6.07
N LEU A 277 -2.41 -10.20 -6.66
CA LEU A 277 -2.43 -9.91 -8.10
C LEU A 277 -1.25 -9.05 -8.58
N LEU A 278 -0.47 -8.49 -7.65
CA LEU A 278 0.80 -7.83 -7.96
C LEU A 278 1.97 -8.83 -8.03
N SER A 279 1.74 -10.13 -7.92
CA SER A 279 2.77 -11.17 -8.00
C SER A 279 3.12 -11.52 -9.45
N GLY A 280 4.39 -11.79 -9.73
CA GLY A 280 4.87 -12.29 -11.03
C GLY A 280 5.18 -13.79 -11.01
N ALA A 281 5.76 -14.29 -12.11
CA ALA A 281 6.09 -15.72 -12.26
C ALA A 281 7.18 -16.20 -11.29
N GLU A 282 8.24 -15.41 -11.13
CA GLU A 282 9.41 -15.77 -10.30
C GLU A 282 9.49 -14.97 -9.00
N PHE A 283 8.49 -14.11 -8.75
CA PHE A 283 8.46 -13.22 -7.59
C PHE A 283 7.03 -13.06 -7.05
N GLU A 284 6.79 -13.56 -5.84
CA GLU A 284 5.50 -13.44 -5.16
C GLU A 284 5.42 -12.13 -4.35
N PHE A 285 4.34 -11.37 -4.49
CA PHE A 285 4.04 -10.22 -3.64
C PHE A 285 3.10 -10.66 -2.50
N HIS A 286 3.70 -10.94 -1.33
CA HIS A 286 3.02 -11.52 -0.18
C HIS A 286 2.67 -10.48 0.88
N THR A 287 1.44 -10.56 1.40
CA THR A 287 0.97 -9.71 2.50
C THR A 287 0.94 -10.50 3.81
N GLU A 288 1.69 -10.05 4.81
CA GLU A 288 1.87 -10.76 6.07
C GLU A 288 1.20 -10.04 7.25
N GLY A 289 0.57 -10.81 8.14
CA GLY A 289 0.00 -10.30 9.39
C GLY A 289 -1.49 -9.95 9.39
N GLY A 290 -2.22 -10.18 8.29
CA GLY A 290 -3.68 -9.94 8.23
C GLY A 290 -4.50 -10.72 9.28
N GLY A 291 -4.01 -11.87 9.76
CA GLY A 291 -4.65 -12.63 10.84
C GLY A 291 -4.42 -12.08 12.26
N PHE A 292 -3.74 -10.94 12.40
CA PHE A 292 -3.34 -10.37 13.68
C PHE A 292 -3.77 -8.91 13.75
N THR A 293 -4.48 -8.55 14.82
CA THR A 293 -4.71 -7.15 15.18
C THR A 293 -3.39 -6.43 15.43
N ARG A 294 -3.39 -5.10 15.28
CA ARG A 294 -2.19 -4.30 15.57
C ARG A 294 -1.72 -4.48 17.01
N THR A 295 -2.64 -4.59 17.97
CA THR A 295 -2.29 -4.85 19.38
C THR A 295 -1.59 -6.20 19.55
N GLN A 296 -2.05 -7.27 18.88
CA GLN A 296 -1.35 -8.57 18.90
C GLN A 296 0.03 -8.51 18.25
N ARG A 297 0.21 -7.73 17.17
CA ARG A 297 1.52 -7.55 16.53
C ARG A 297 2.51 -6.86 17.47
N VAL A 298 2.06 -5.87 18.25
CA VAL A 298 2.90 -5.23 19.27
C VAL A 298 3.31 -6.21 20.35
N ASP A 299 2.36 -7.00 20.89
CA ASP A 299 2.66 -8.04 21.89
C ASP A 299 3.70 -9.05 21.38
N PHE A 300 3.55 -9.49 20.13
CA PHE A 300 4.50 -10.37 19.47
C PHE A 300 5.92 -9.77 19.43
N ILE A 301 6.06 -8.53 18.98
CA ILE A 301 7.37 -7.87 18.89
C ILE A 301 8.02 -7.75 20.27
N CYS A 302 7.25 -7.37 21.29
CA CYS A 302 7.71 -7.27 22.68
C CYS A 302 8.16 -8.60 23.27
N LYS A 303 7.49 -9.71 22.93
CA LYS A 303 7.82 -11.04 23.46
C LYS A 303 9.03 -11.70 22.79
N HIS A 304 9.31 -11.32 21.55
CA HIS A 304 10.27 -12.05 20.73
C HIS A 304 11.49 -11.22 20.30
N SER A 305 11.60 -9.96 20.70
CA SER A 305 12.76 -9.12 20.39
C SER A 305 12.89 -7.89 21.30
N ASP A 306 14.10 -7.33 21.39
CA ASP A 306 14.36 -6.00 21.97
C ASP A 306 14.02 -4.85 21.00
N LEU A 307 13.59 -5.17 19.77
CA LEU A 307 13.29 -4.20 18.71
C LEU A 307 12.11 -3.29 19.04
N ALA A 308 11.27 -3.68 20.00
CA ALA A 308 10.12 -2.90 20.46
C ALA A 308 10.51 -1.45 20.82
N GLY A 309 11.66 -1.26 21.47
CA GLY A 309 12.18 0.07 21.84
C GLY A 309 12.74 0.88 20.68
N ARG A 310 12.92 0.24 19.51
CA ARG A 310 13.49 0.84 18.30
C ARG A 310 12.44 1.10 17.21
N LEU A 311 11.16 0.85 17.48
CA LEU A 311 10.11 1.05 16.48
C LEU A 311 9.97 2.53 16.07
N ARG A 312 9.75 2.76 14.78
CA ARG A 312 9.43 4.06 14.17
C ARG A 312 8.07 3.99 13.50
N VAL A 313 7.04 4.54 14.15
CA VAL A 313 5.65 4.47 13.67
C VAL A 313 5.13 5.78 13.10
N CYS A 314 5.76 6.90 13.45
CA CYS A 314 5.23 8.22 13.10
C CYS A 314 5.41 8.55 11.62
N TRP A 315 4.35 9.09 11.02
CA TRP A 315 4.36 9.67 9.67
C TRP A 315 4.08 11.19 9.67
N GLU A 316 3.39 11.71 10.71
CA GLU A 316 3.09 13.15 10.89
C GLU A 316 4.21 13.91 11.61
N GLY A 317 5.30 13.22 12.00
CA GLY A 317 6.32 13.75 12.89
C GLY A 317 7.10 14.91 12.26
N PRO A 318 7.87 15.66 13.07
CA PRO A 318 8.81 16.62 12.50
C PRO A 318 9.75 15.90 11.53
N ALA A 319 10.39 16.64 10.62
CA ALA A 319 11.36 16.15 9.62
C ALA A 319 12.65 15.54 10.23
N THR A 320 12.54 14.90 11.40
CA THR A 320 13.61 14.30 12.19
C THR A 320 13.70 12.79 11.98
N GLY A 321 12.69 12.16 11.37
CA GLY A 321 12.64 10.69 11.25
C GLY A 321 12.32 9.96 12.56
N LYS A 322 11.83 10.65 13.61
CA LYS A 322 11.53 10.07 14.93
C LYS A 322 10.03 10.01 15.26
N ASN A 323 9.68 9.28 16.32
CA ASN A 323 8.31 9.25 16.86
C ASN A 323 7.95 10.56 17.55
N CYS A 324 6.90 11.25 17.12
CA CYS A 324 6.52 12.55 17.71
C CYS A 324 5.76 12.43 19.04
N GLY A 325 5.33 11.22 19.42
CA GLY A 325 4.59 10.93 20.67
C GLY A 325 3.18 11.54 20.76
N ARG A 326 2.76 12.40 19.82
CA ARG A 326 1.56 13.23 19.95
C ARG A 326 0.51 13.12 18.85
N CYS A 327 0.86 12.58 17.68
CA CYS A 327 -0.12 12.34 16.61
C CYS A 327 -1.03 11.16 16.93
N GLU A 328 -2.15 11.02 16.21
CA GLU A 328 -3.11 9.93 16.42
C GLU A 328 -2.42 8.56 16.37
N LYS A 329 -1.59 8.29 15.34
CA LYS A 329 -0.87 7.02 15.21
C LYS A 329 0.11 6.75 16.33
N CYS A 330 0.85 7.77 16.80
CA CYS A 330 1.76 7.63 17.94
C CYS A 330 1.01 7.33 19.24
N VAL A 331 -0.05 8.10 19.52
CA VAL A 331 -0.90 7.88 20.71
C VAL A 331 -1.53 6.49 20.66
N ARG A 332 -2.13 6.11 19.53
CA ARG A 332 -2.72 4.78 19.32
C ARG A 332 -1.69 3.66 19.51
N THR A 333 -0.47 3.84 19.00
CA THR A 333 0.60 2.87 19.18
C THR A 333 0.97 2.71 20.65
N GLN A 334 1.15 3.80 21.41
CA GLN A 334 1.40 3.70 22.85
C GLN A 334 0.29 2.94 23.58
N LEU A 335 -0.97 3.16 23.20
CA LEU A 335 -2.09 2.42 23.77
C LEU A 335 -2.07 0.92 23.41
N ASN A 336 -1.60 0.52 22.22
CA ASN A 336 -1.39 -0.90 21.89
C ASN A 336 -0.36 -1.56 22.83
N PHE A 337 0.72 -0.85 23.18
CA PHE A 337 1.70 -1.35 24.17
C PHE A 337 1.04 -1.53 25.54
N LEU A 338 0.39 -0.47 26.04
CA LEU A 338 -0.25 -0.47 27.34
C LEU A 338 -1.37 -1.52 27.46
N ALA A 339 -2.14 -1.74 26.39
CA ALA A 339 -3.19 -2.76 26.35
C ALA A 339 -2.64 -4.19 26.54
N ASN A 340 -1.37 -4.42 26.20
CA ASN A 340 -0.67 -5.70 26.43
C ASN A 340 0.15 -5.72 27.73
N GLY A 341 0.10 -4.67 28.54
CA GLY A 341 0.94 -4.54 29.74
C GLY A 341 2.41 -4.23 29.43
N HIS A 342 2.76 -3.85 28.19
CA HIS A 342 4.12 -3.49 27.82
C HIS A 342 4.35 -1.99 27.97
N ALA A 343 5.58 -1.60 28.33
CA ALA A 343 6.01 -0.21 28.30
C ALA A 343 6.23 0.25 26.84
N PRO A 344 5.74 1.43 26.43
CA PRO A 344 5.95 1.95 25.08
C PRO A 344 7.36 2.57 24.92
N SER A 345 8.40 1.74 25.03
CA SER A 345 9.80 2.17 25.12
C SER A 345 10.36 2.86 23.88
N CYS A 346 9.68 2.78 22.72
CA CYS A 346 10.04 3.53 21.51
C CYS A 346 9.58 5.01 21.51
N PHE A 347 9.11 5.52 22.64
CA PHE A 347 8.67 6.91 22.80
C PHE A 347 9.42 7.59 23.94
N ASP A 348 9.85 8.84 23.72
CA ASP A 348 10.60 9.62 24.72
C ASP A 348 9.77 9.94 25.97
N ALA A 349 8.44 9.96 25.84
CA ALA A 349 7.53 10.27 26.94
C ALA A 349 6.22 9.47 26.83
N PRO A 350 5.63 9.06 27.97
CA PRO A 350 4.37 8.36 28.00
C PRO A 350 3.20 9.26 27.55
N VAL A 351 2.18 8.63 26.99
CA VAL A 351 0.95 9.30 26.56
C VAL A 351 0.20 9.88 27.77
N SER A 352 -0.16 11.16 27.69
CA SER A 352 -0.97 11.80 28.74
C SER A 352 -2.46 11.53 28.56
N LEU A 353 -3.21 11.50 29.67
CA LEU A 353 -4.67 11.35 29.65
C LEU A 353 -5.35 12.43 28.80
N ARG A 354 -4.84 13.67 28.81
CA ARG A 354 -5.34 14.77 27.97
C ARG A 354 -5.19 14.45 26.47
N ARG A 355 -4.09 13.81 26.05
CA ARG A 355 -3.88 13.39 24.66
C ARG A 355 -4.87 12.31 24.25
N ILE A 356 -5.11 11.32 25.13
CA ILE A 356 -6.08 10.24 24.88
C ILE A 356 -7.49 10.82 24.74
N LEU A 357 -7.91 11.70 25.66
CA LEU A 357 -9.19 12.41 25.59
C LEU A 357 -9.28 13.32 24.37
N GLY A 358 -8.16 13.83 23.87
CA GLY A 358 -8.06 14.70 22.70
C GLY A 358 -8.12 13.99 21.35
N LEU A 359 -7.99 12.65 21.31
CA LEU A 359 -7.98 11.88 20.06
C LEU A 359 -9.22 12.14 19.21
N LYS A 360 -9.00 12.27 17.90
CA LYS A 360 -10.02 12.46 16.87
C LYS A 360 -9.83 11.40 15.80
N THR A 361 -10.84 10.56 15.60
CA THR A 361 -10.88 9.63 14.47
C THR A 361 -11.46 10.32 13.23
N ARG A 362 -10.98 9.91 12.05
CA ARG A 362 -11.35 10.47 10.75
C ARG A 362 -12.34 9.61 9.98
N ASN A 363 -12.35 8.30 10.22
CA ASN A 363 -13.22 7.31 9.59
C ASN A 363 -13.62 6.22 10.62
N GLN A 364 -14.43 5.26 10.18
CA GLN A 364 -14.94 4.16 11.00
C GLN A 364 -13.80 3.22 11.44
N VAL A 365 -12.88 2.89 10.52
CA VAL A 365 -11.71 2.04 10.78
C VAL A 365 -10.85 2.55 11.93
N GLN A 366 -10.55 3.86 11.97
CA GLN A 366 -9.80 4.44 13.08
C GLN A 366 -10.53 4.31 14.43
N LEU A 367 -11.87 4.33 14.44
CA LEU A 367 -12.64 4.09 15.65
C LEU A 367 -12.58 2.61 16.06
N ASP A 368 -12.59 1.70 15.10
CA ASP A 368 -12.48 0.27 15.35
C ASP A 368 -11.12 -0.11 15.91
N TYR A 369 -10.03 0.51 15.46
CA TYR A 369 -8.72 0.33 16.10
C TYR A 369 -8.73 0.75 17.58
N LEU A 370 -9.41 1.84 17.95
CA LEU A 370 -9.51 2.24 19.35
C LEU A 370 -10.36 1.25 20.17
N ARG A 371 -11.42 0.69 19.57
CA ARG A 371 -12.24 -0.34 20.21
C ARG A 371 -11.46 -1.61 20.44
N GLU A 372 -10.67 -2.06 19.45
CA GLU A 372 -9.80 -3.21 19.56
C GLU A 372 -8.84 -3.07 20.75
N ILE A 373 -8.16 -1.93 20.87
CA ILE A 373 -7.28 -1.62 22.01
C ILE A 373 -8.03 -1.73 23.35
N LEU A 374 -9.23 -1.16 23.43
CA LEU A 374 -10.04 -1.22 24.66
C LEU A 374 -10.45 -2.65 25.01
N VAL A 375 -10.82 -3.45 24.00
CA VAL A 375 -11.17 -4.87 24.17
C VAL A 375 -9.95 -5.66 24.66
N THR A 376 -8.79 -5.45 24.03
CA THR A 376 -7.54 -6.13 24.43
C THR A 376 -7.11 -5.73 25.84
N ALA A 377 -7.18 -4.45 26.20
CA ALA A 377 -6.87 -3.99 27.56
C ALA A 377 -7.76 -4.66 28.62
N ARG A 378 -9.06 -4.75 28.36
CA ARG A 378 -10.02 -5.43 29.26
C ARG A 378 -9.74 -6.93 29.36
N ARG A 379 -9.47 -7.59 28.23
CA ARG A 379 -9.10 -9.01 28.19
C ARG A 379 -7.85 -9.29 29.02
N ASN A 380 -6.89 -8.37 28.99
CA ASN A 380 -5.64 -8.45 29.75
C ASN A 380 -5.76 -7.86 31.17
N SER A 381 -6.97 -7.60 31.67
CA SER A 381 -7.24 -7.06 33.01
C SER A 381 -6.54 -5.73 33.34
N ILE A 382 -6.22 -4.92 32.33
CA ILE A 382 -5.66 -3.58 32.49
C ILE A 382 -6.77 -2.61 32.94
N SER A 383 -6.57 -1.94 34.08
CA SER A 383 -7.61 -1.12 34.74
C SER A 383 -7.20 0.34 35.02
N ASP A 384 -6.04 0.74 34.50
CA ASP A 384 -5.48 2.08 34.59
C ASP A 384 -6.44 3.18 34.13
N ARG A 385 -6.20 4.41 34.60
CA ARG A 385 -7.03 5.59 34.28
C ARG A 385 -7.20 5.81 32.78
N TRP A 386 -6.19 5.48 31.98
CA TRP A 386 -6.21 5.65 30.52
C TRP A 386 -7.30 4.82 29.85
N VAL A 387 -7.64 3.64 30.39
CA VAL A 387 -8.66 2.74 29.83
C VAL A 387 -10.03 3.41 29.86
N ARG A 388 -10.35 4.09 30.97
CA ARG A 388 -11.59 4.88 31.11
C ARG A 388 -11.58 6.09 30.17
N CYS A 389 -10.46 6.80 30.07
CA CYS A 389 -10.31 7.90 29.12
C CYS A 389 -10.52 7.43 27.66
N LEU A 390 -9.98 6.27 27.30
CA LEU A 390 -10.16 5.70 25.97
C LEU A 390 -11.62 5.35 25.69
N ALA A 391 -12.32 4.75 26.65
CA ALA A 391 -13.76 4.46 26.53
C ALA A 391 -14.59 5.74 26.28
N VAL A 392 -14.32 6.83 27.02
CA VAL A 392 -14.93 8.14 26.78
C VAL A 392 -14.60 8.68 25.39
N THR A 393 -13.33 8.59 24.98
CA THR A 393 -12.88 9.00 23.64
C THR A 393 -13.59 8.23 22.52
N ILE A 394 -13.81 6.93 22.68
CA ILE A 394 -14.53 6.09 21.71
C ILE A 394 -15.97 6.56 21.58
N GLN A 395 -16.69 6.76 22.70
CA GLN A 395 -18.07 7.25 22.66
C GLN A 395 -18.15 8.64 22.03
N LYS A 396 -17.28 9.56 22.44
CA LYS A 396 -17.18 10.90 21.86
C LYS A 396 -16.98 10.84 20.34
N ASN A 397 -16.07 10.00 19.85
CA ASN A 397 -15.85 9.90 18.40
C ASN A 397 -17.00 9.18 17.68
N ARG A 398 -17.65 8.18 18.29
CA ARG A 398 -18.87 7.55 17.75
C ARG A 398 -19.96 8.58 17.43
N PHE A 399 -20.19 9.53 18.33
CA PHE A 399 -21.19 10.59 18.12
C PHE A 399 -20.72 11.69 17.15
N LEU A 400 -19.44 12.05 17.16
CA LEU A 400 -18.92 13.14 16.33
C LEU A 400 -18.58 12.73 14.89
N LEU A 401 -18.34 11.44 14.62
CA LEU A 401 -17.95 10.97 13.29
C LEU A 401 -19.00 11.30 12.20
N PRO A 402 -20.31 11.00 12.38
CA PRO A 402 -21.32 11.35 11.38
C PRO A 402 -21.36 12.85 11.09
N VAL A 403 -21.30 13.68 12.14
CA VAL A 403 -21.30 15.15 12.03
C VAL A 403 -20.07 15.64 11.25
N ARG A 404 -18.90 15.04 11.48
CA ARG A 404 -17.67 15.37 10.73
C ARG A 404 -17.74 14.95 9.27
N ALA A 405 -18.35 13.80 8.98
CA ALA A 405 -18.54 13.32 7.61
C ALA A 405 -19.44 14.28 6.81
N VAL A 406 -20.57 14.70 7.38
CA VAL A 406 -21.49 15.67 6.77
C VAL A 406 -20.79 17.01 6.54
N LYS A 407 -20.06 17.54 7.53
CA LYS A 407 -19.29 18.78 7.36
C LYS A 407 -18.26 18.70 6.25
N ARG A 408 -17.60 17.55 6.09
CA ARG A 408 -16.61 17.35 5.03
C ARG A 408 -17.26 17.34 3.65
N GLN A 409 -18.36 16.59 3.49
CA GLN A 409 -19.14 16.55 2.24
C GLN A 409 -19.66 17.95 1.87
N ALA A 410 -20.15 18.73 2.85
CA ALA A 410 -20.58 20.10 2.61
C ALA A 410 -19.42 21.00 2.15
N HIS A 411 -18.25 20.93 2.79
CA HIS A 411 -17.06 21.68 2.38
C HIS A 411 -16.56 21.28 0.98
N GLU A 412 -16.57 19.99 0.65
CA GLU A 412 -16.19 19.49 -0.68
C GLU A 412 -17.18 19.95 -1.75
N GLY A 413 -18.49 19.88 -1.48
CA GLY A 413 -19.53 20.41 -2.35
C GLY A 413 -19.40 21.92 -2.58
N LEU A 414 -19.13 22.70 -1.53
CA LEU A 414 -18.87 24.14 -1.62
C LEU A 414 -17.60 24.44 -2.43
N ARG A 415 -16.54 23.63 -2.28
CA ARG A 415 -15.29 23.78 -3.05
C ARG A 415 -15.50 23.46 -4.52
N ALA A 416 -16.21 22.38 -4.83
CA ALA A 416 -16.58 22.01 -6.20
C ALA A 416 -17.47 23.08 -6.85
N LEU A 417 -18.44 23.62 -6.11
CA LEU A 417 -19.30 24.71 -6.58
C LEU A 417 -18.49 25.98 -6.85
N ARG A 418 -17.56 26.36 -5.96
CA ARG A 418 -16.65 27.50 -6.18
C ARG A 418 -15.79 27.30 -7.42
N GLN A 419 -15.20 26.11 -7.59
CA GLN A 419 -14.40 25.79 -8.78
C GLN A 419 -15.22 25.89 -10.08
N LYS A 420 -16.47 25.43 -10.05
CA LYS A 420 -17.41 25.52 -11.18
C LYS A 420 -17.83 26.97 -11.49
N ILE A 421 -18.06 27.79 -10.45
CA ILE A 421 -18.36 29.23 -10.62
C ILE A 421 -17.15 29.98 -11.20
N THR A 422 -15.93 29.67 -10.74
CA THR A 422 -14.71 30.29 -11.29
C THR A 422 -14.41 29.85 -12.72
N SER A 423 -14.73 28.60 -13.12
CA SER A 423 -14.56 28.18 -14.52
C SER A 423 -15.61 28.76 -15.46
N THR A 424 -16.83 29.06 -14.97
CA THR A 424 -17.86 29.78 -15.76
C THR A 424 -17.64 31.29 -15.87
N ARG A 425 -16.71 31.88 -15.10
CA ARG A 425 -16.39 33.32 -15.11
C ARG A 425 -15.12 33.68 -15.89
N ALA A 426 -14.53 32.76 -16.65
CA ALA A 426 -13.46 33.10 -17.58
C ALA A 426 -13.98 34.14 -18.60
N PRO A 427 -13.36 35.32 -18.74
CA PRO A 427 -13.84 36.33 -19.66
C PRO A 427 -13.67 35.84 -21.10
N ARG A 428 -14.73 35.95 -21.92
CA ARG A 428 -14.63 35.86 -23.37
C ARG A 428 -13.66 36.95 -23.84
N GLY A 429 -12.42 36.56 -24.13
CA GLY A 429 -11.40 37.45 -24.66
C GLY A 429 -11.88 38.08 -25.96
N ARG A 430 -11.98 39.41 -25.97
CA ARG A 430 -12.07 40.22 -27.18
C ARG A 430 -10.83 39.95 -28.02
N ALA A 431 -11.04 39.58 -29.27
CA ALA A 431 -10.02 39.58 -30.30
C ALA A 431 -9.58 41.03 -30.58
N ILE A 432 -8.31 41.33 -30.30
CA ILE A 432 -7.54 42.46 -30.86
C ILE A 432 -6.12 41.87 -31.00
N GLY A 433 -5.62 41.56 -32.18
CA GLY A 433 -5.38 42.49 -33.29
C GLY A 433 -3.92 42.92 -33.23
N ALA A 434 -3.04 42.10 -33.80
CA ALA A 434 -1.59 42.33 -33.82
C ALA A 434 -1.22 43.54 -34.69
N LYS A 435 -0.54 44.52 -34.07
CA LYS A 435 0.44 45.48 -34.64
C LYS A 435 1.28 45.89 -33.41
N GLY A 436 2.59 45.77 -33.32
CA GLY A 436 3.66 46.07 -34.26
C GLY A 436 4.60 47.09 -33.58
N THR A 437 5.91 46.89 -33.73
CA THR A 437 7.04 47.85 -33.54
C THR A 437 7.57 48.25 -32.15
N VAL A 438 8.74 47.68 -31.80
CA VAL A 438 10.11 48.28 -31.73
C VAL A 438 10.43 49.43 -30.73
N THR A 439 11.66 49.34 -30.18
CA THR A 439 12.46 50.23 -29.29
C THR A 439 12.16 50.09 -27.79
N GLY A 440 13.12 49.97 -26.86
CA GLY A 440 14.55 50.24 -26.85
C GLY A 440 14.87 51.12 -25.63
N ILE A 441 15.44 50.52 -24.58
CA ILE A 441 16.47 50.98 -23.60
C ILE A 441 16.57 49.89 -22.53
#